data_AF-A0A4Y2EEP4-F1
#
_entry.id   AF-A0A4Y2EEP4-F1
#
_cell.length_a   1.000
_cell.length_b   1.000
_cell.length_c   1.000
_cell.angle_alpha   90.00
_cell.angle_beta   90.00
_cell.angle_gamma   90.00
#
_symmetry.space_group_name_H-M   'P 1'
#
loop_
_entity.id
_entity.type
_entity.pdbx_description
1 polymer ?
#
loop_
_entity_poly.entity_id
_entity_poly.type
_entity_poly.pdbx_seq_one_letter_code
_entity_poly.pdbx_strand_id
1 'polypeptide(L)'
;MATVQEKAMCVLWFFEAKSVITTQRRFRTTYKKDPPSDNSIRRWLTQFQETGSVLHRKGAERPSTSQENVDPCALLDELKPRIVTAIQNVTPQMLENTWREIKFRLDVLRATKGSHVQIH
;
A
#
# COMPACT_ATOMS: atom_id res chain seq x y z
N MET A 1 -3.04 22.79 4.56
CA MET A 1 -3.90 21.61 4.27
C MET A 1 -3.02 20.38 4.26
N ALA A 2 -3.35 19.34 5.02
CA ALA A 2 -2.53 18.13 5.10
C ALA A 2 -2.64 17.28 3.82
N THR A 3 -1.52 16.77 3.33
CA THR A 3 -1.46 15.86 2.17
C THR A 3 -2.14 14.53 2.49
N VAL A 4 -2.46 13.73 1.46
CA VAL A 4 -3.07 12.40 1.64
C VAL A 4 -2.19 11.49 2.51
N GLN A 5 -0.88 11.52 2.27
CA GLN A 5 0.10 10.79 3.07
C GLN A 5 0.15 11.30 4.51
N GLU A 6 0.19 12.62 4.70
CA GLU A 6 0.17 13.24 6.04
C GLU A 6 -1.09 12.85 6.83
N LYS A 7 -2.26 12.77 6.18
CA LYS A 7 -3.51 12.27 6.78
C LYS A 7 -3.42 10.81 7.17
N ALA A 8 -2.91 9.96 6.28
CA ALA A 8 -2.75 8.53 6.53
C ALA A 8 -1.80 8.27 7.72
N MET A 9 -0.68 9.01 7.80
CA MET A 9 0.24 8.93 8.93
C MET A 9 -0.41 9.36 10.24
N CYS A 10 -1.27 10.39 10.22
CA CYS A 10 -2.01 10.79 11.42
C CYS A 10 -2.94 9.67 11.92
N VAL A 11 -3.66 9.00 11.02
CA VAL A 11 -4.54 7.88 11.38
C VAL A 11 -3.72 6.71 11.94
N LEU A 12 -2.60 6.36 11.30
CA LEU A 12 -1.69 5.31 11.77
C LEU A 12 -1.16 5.58 13.18
N TRP A 13 -0.58 6.76 13.41
CA TRP A 13 -0.05 7.12 14.74
C TRP A 13 -1.15 7.22 15.80
N PHE A 14 -2.37 7.60 15.42
CA PHE A 14 -3.49 7.58 16.33
C PHE A 14 -3.87 6.15 16.76
N PHE A 15 -3.87 5.19 15.83
CA PHE A 15 -4.13 3.78 16.17
C PHE A 15 -3.07 3.22 17.13
N GLU A 16 -1.80 3.58 16.94
CA GLU A 16 -0.70 3.15 17.81
C GLU A 16 -0.80 3.76 19.21
N ALA A 17 -0.98 5.08 19.29
CA ALA A 17 -0.84 5.82 20.55
C ALA A 17 -2.17 6.06 21.28
N LYS A 18 -3.31 5.87 20.60
CA LYS A 18 -4.67 6.20 21.07
C LYS A 18 -4.79 7.62 21.65
N SER A 19 -3.95 8.55 21.17
CA SER A 19 -3.85 9.91 21.72
C SER A 19 -3.58 10.92 20.61
N VAL A 20 -4.49 11.88 20.45
CA VAL A 20 -4.35 12.96 19.47
C VAL A 20 -3.14 13.85 19.78
N ILE A 21 -2.87 14.15 21.05
CA ILE A 21 -1.73 14.97 21.45
C ILE A 21 -0.41 14.29 21.04
N THR A 22 -0.31 12.97 21.22
CA THR A 22 0.85 12.20 20.79
C THR A 22 0.98 12.20 19.27
N THR A 23 -0.12 12.00 18.53
CA THR A 23 -0.14 12.11 17.06
C THR A 23 0.29 13.48 16.57
N GLN A 24 -0.20 14.57 17.17
CA GLN A 24 0.18 15.94 16.82
C GLN A 24 1.66 16.22 17.12
N ARG A 25 2.18 15.71 18.25
CA ARG A 25 3.61 15.84 18.60
C ARG A 25 4.49 15.11 17.57
N ARG A 26 4.13 13.87 17.21
CA ARG A 26 4.81 13.11 16.15
C ARG A 26 4.74 13.82 14.80
N PHE A 27 3.61 14.42 14.47
CA PHE A 27 3.46 15.21 13.24
C PHE A 27 4.44 16.39 13.20
N ARG A 28 4.53 17.16 14.30
CA ARG A 28 5.47 18.28 14.41
C ARG A 28 6.92 17.81 14.25
N THR A 29 7.32 16.71 14.87
CA THR A 29 8.70 16.22 14.79
C THR A 29 9.05 15.67 13.40
N THR A 30 8.11 14.99 12.75
CA THR A 30 8.35 14.33 11.46
C THR A 30 8.28 15.32 10.29
N TYR A 31 7.26 16.18 10.26
CA TYR A 31 7.01 17.08 9.13
C TYR A 31 7.46 18.52 9.36
N LYS A 32 7.81 18.90 10.61
CA LYS A 32 8.19 20.27 10.99
C LYS A 32 7.17 21.34 10.57
N LYS A 33 5.88 20.98 10.60
CA LYS A 33 4.73 21.82 10.27
C LYS A 33 3.77 21.86 11.45
N ASP A 34 2.88 22.84 11.45
CA ASP A 34 1.76 22.87 12.37
C ASP A 34 0.90 21.62 12.21
N PRO A 35 0.57 20.93 13.32
CA PRO A 35 -0.17 19.70 13.23
C PRO A 35 -1.64 19.98 12.95
N PRO A 36 -2.32 19.02 12.30
CA PRO A 36 -3.75 19.12 12.09
C PRO A 36 -4.53 19.14 13.41
N SER A 37 -5.69 19.80 13.40
CA SER A 37 -6.54 19.93 14.59
C SER A 37 -7.13 18.59 15.02
N ASP A 38 -7.50 18.48 16.30
CA ASP A 38 -8.12 17.28 16.87
C ASP A 38 -9.36 16.84 16.09
N ASN A 39 -10.24 17.80 15.74
CA ASN A 39 -11.41 17.57 14.90
C ASN A 39 -11.07 16.98 13.53
N SER A 40 -9.98 17.46 12.89
CA SER A 40 -9.55 16.93 11.59
C SER A 40 -9.06 15.50 11.70
N ILE A 41 -8.27 15.20 12.73
CA ILE A 41 -7.72 13.86 12.99
C ILE A 41 -8.85 12.87 13.27
N ARG A 42 -9.81 13.22 14.14
CA ARG A 42 -10.98 12.37 14.43
C ARG A 42 -11.84 12.15 13.19
N ARG A 43 -12.07 13.19 12.39
CA ARG A 43 -12.82 13.06 11.13
C ARG A 43 -12.16 12.07 10.17
N TRP A 44 -10.83 12.14 10.00
CA TRP A 44 -10.11 11.19 9.14
C TRP A 44 -10.16 9.76 9.68
N LEU A 45 -10.10 9.58 11.00
CA LEU A 45 -10.25 8.28 11.64
C LEU A 45 -11.63 7.68 11.34
N THR A 46 -12.70 8.42 11.58
CA THR A 46 -14.07 7.96 11.29
C THR A 46 -14.23 7.61 9.81
N GLN A 47 -13.74 8.48 8.92
CA GLN A 47 -13.81 8.24 7.49
C GLN A 47 -13.06 6.97 7.07
N PHE A 48 -11.88 6.74 7.66
CA PHE A 48 -11.10 5.53 7.40
C PHE A 48 -11.80 4.28 7.93
N GLN A 49 -12.41 4.34 9.12
CA GLN A 49 -13.17 3.22 9.69
C GLN A 49 -14.41 2.87 8.86
N GLU A 50 -15.12 3.87 8.32
CA GLU A 50 -16.34 3.66 7.55
C GLU A 50 -16.07 3.24 6.10
N THR A 51 -15.02 3.77 5.47
CA THR A 51 -14.80 3.65 4.01
C THR A 51 -13.48 3.03 3.60
N GLY A 52 -12.57 2.82 4.54
CA GLY A 52 -11.17 2.43 4.25
C GLY A 52 -10.33 3.56 3.64
N SER A 53 -10.83 4.80 3.56
CA SER A 53 -10.13 5.92 2.89
C SER A 53 -10.12 7.20 3.72
N VAL A 54 -9.02 7.96 3.59
CA VAL A 54 -8.83 9.30 4.19
C VAL A 54 -9.00 10.45 3.18
N LEU A 55 -9.39 10.14 1.94
CA LEU A 55 -9.57 11.10 0.85
C LEU A 55 -10.88 11.88 0.98
N HIS A 56 -10.92 13.15 0.57
CA HIS A 56 -12.20 13.86 0.52
C HIS A 56 -13.14 13.12 -0.44
N ARG A 57 -14.36 12.83 0.02
CA ARG A 57 -15.43 12.44 -0.89
C ARG A 57 -15.69 13.63 -1.81
N LYS A 58 -15.69 13.39 -3.12
CA LYS A 58 -16.15 14.40 -4.07
C LYS A 58 -17.61 14.69 -3.73
N GLY A 59 -17.94 15.94 -3.45
CA GLY A 59 -19.34 16.35 -3.30
C GLY A 59 -20.09 15.98 -4.57
N ALA A 60 -21.41 15.77 -4.48
CA ALA A 60 -22.25 15.45 -5.63
C ALA A 60 -22.28 16.63 -6.62
N GLU A 61 -21.22 16.79 -7.40
CA GLU A 61 -21.20 17.61 -8.60
C GLU A 61 -22.10 16.93 -9.62
N ARG A 62 -22.99 17.73 -10.19
CA ARG A 62 -23.86 17.40 -11.33
C ARG A 62 -23.07 16.59 -12.37
N PRO A 63 -23.59 15.46 -12.90
CA PRO A 63 -22.78 14.57 -13.74
C PRO A 63 -22.18 15.34 -14.92
N SER A 64 -20.86 15.51 -14.91
CA SER A 64 -20.11 16.03 -16.05
C SER A 64 -19.62 14.83 -16.86
N THR A 65 -20.17 14.71 -18.06
CA THR A 65 -19.88 13.70 -19.07
C THR A 65 -18.38 13.63 -19.38
N SER A 66 -17.86 12.40 -19.54
CA SER A 66 -16.52 12.02 -20.04
C SER A 66 -15.45 11.67 -18.99
N GLN A 67 -15.80 10.86 -18.00
CA GLN A 67 -14.83 9.92 -17.43
C GLN A 67 -15.54 8.58 -17.35
N GLU A 68 -15.04 7.59 -18.11
CA GLU A 68 -15.57 6.23 -18.07
C GLU A 68 -15.50 5.74 -16.63
N ASN A 69 -16.65 5.73 -15.97
CA ASN A 69 -16.81 5.12 -14.66
C ASN A 69 -16.67 3.61 -14.90
N VAL A 70 -15.43 3.11 -14.89
CA VAL A 70 -15.20 1.68 -14.75
C VAL A 70 -15.66 1.32 -13.34
N ASP A 71 -16.80 0.64 -13.27
CA ASP A 71 -17.32 0.09 -12.03
C ASP A 71 -16.20 -0.70 -11.34
N PRO A 72 -15.80 -0.34 -10.11
CA PRO A 72 -14.78 -1.07 -9.36
C PRO A 72 -15.11 -2.57 -9.22
N CYS A 73 -16.39 -2.94 -9.26
CA CYS A 73 -16.81 -4.34 -9.29
C CYS A 73 -16.39 -5.01 -10.61
N ALA A 74 -16.60 -4.34 -11.75
CA ALA A 74 -16.22 -4.84 -13.07
C ALA A 74 -14.69 -5.02 -13.23
N LEU A 75 -13.88 -4.13 -12.65
CA LEU A 75 -12.42 -4.28 -12.66
C LEU A 75 -11.95 -5.52 -11.89
N LEU A 76 -12.58 -5.80 -10.74
CA LEU A 76 -12.27 -6.98 -9.95
C LEU A 76 -12.69 -8.27 -10.65
N ASP A 77 -13.81 -8.25 -11.36
CA ASP A 77 -14.33 -9.39 -12.10
C ASP A 77 -13.47 -9.74 -13.32
N GLU A 78 -12.79 -8.76 -13.92
CA GLU A 78 -11.82 -9.00 -15.00
C GLU A 78 -10.44 -9.45 -14.45
N LEU A 79 -9.99 -8.84 -13.34
CA LEU A 79 -8.63 -9.07 -12.84
C LEU A 79 -8.47 -10.45 -12.18
N LYS A 80 -9.48 -10.91 -11.44
CA LYS A 80 -9.46 -12.22 -10.77
C LYS A 80 -9.17 -13.39 -11.72
N PRO A 81 -9.93 -13.60 -12.82
CA PRO A 81 -9.68 -14.73 -13.72
C PRO A 81 -8.31 -14.61 -14.40
N ARG A 82 -7.83 -13.41 -14.70
CA ARG A 82 -6.49 -13.21 -15.29
C ARG A 82 -5.38 -13.67 -14.36
N ILE A 83 -5.49 -13.37 -13.06
CA ILE A 83 -4.54 -13.85 -12.05
C ILE A 83 -4.61 -15.38 -11.93
N VAL A 84 -5.81 -15.96 -11.89
CA VAL A 84 -5.99 -17.42 -11.81
C VAL A 84 -5.37 -18.12 -13.02
N THR A 85 -5.64 -17.63 -14.23
CA THR A 85 -5.05 -18.15 -15.47
C THR A 85 -3.54 -18.05 -15.47
N ALA A 86 -2.98 -16.91 -15.01
CA ALA A 86 -1.53 -16.75 -14.91
C ALA A 86 -0.91 -17.78 -13.94
N ILE A 87 -1.55 -18.05 -12.80
CA ILE A 87 -1.12 -19.08 -11.85
C ILE A 87 -1.19 -20.48 -12.47
N GLN A 88 -2.29 -20.81 -13.16
CA GLN A 88 -2.46 -22.11 -13.80
C GLN A 88 -1.44 -22.36 -14.92
N ASN A 89 -0.98 -21.30 -15.59
CA ASN A 89 0.06 -21.40 -16.62
C ASN A 89 1.48 -21.57 -16.04
N VAL A 90 1.68 -21.40 -14.73
CA VAL A 90 2.97 -21.72 -14.09
C VAL A 90 3.12 -23.24 -14.03
N THR A 91 4.01 -23.77 -14.86
CA THR A 91 4.26 -25.22 -14.89
C THR A 91 5.15 -25.66 -13.72
N PRO A 92 5.02 -26.91 -13.24
CA PRO A 92 5.92 -27.46 -12.22
C PRO A 92 7.40 -27.38 -12.61
N GLN A 93 7.71 -27.47 -13.90
CA GLN A 93 9.09 -27.38 -14.41
C GLN A 93 9.69 -25.98 -14.24
N MET A 94 8.89 -24.91 -14.40
CA MET A 94 9.35 -23.54 -14.14
C MET A 94 9.74 -23.36 -12.67
N LEU A 95 8.91 -23.89 -11.76
CA LEU A 95 9.19 -23.85 -10.32
C LEU A 95 10.45 -24.64 -9.96
N GLU A 96 10.60 -25.84 -10.52
CA GLU A 96 11.78 -26.68 -10.31
C GLU A 96 13.06 -25.99 -10.81
N ASN A 97 13.02 -25.36 -11.99
CA ASN A 97 14.16 -24.60 -12.52
C ASN A 97 14.53 -23.42 -11.64
N THR A 98 13.54 -22.61 -11.21
CA THR A 98 13.78 -21.49 -10.29
C THR A 98 14.36 -21.97 -8.96
N TRP A 99 13.84 -23.07 -8.43
CA TRP A 99 14.32 -23.65 -7.18
C TRP A 99 15.77 -24.14 -7.28
N ARG A 100 16.12 -24.80 -8.40
CA ARG A 100 17.49 -25.22 -8.68
C ARG A 100 18.45 -24.03 -8.77
N GLU A 101 18.04 -22.96 -9.44
CA GLU A 101 18.83 -21.74 -9.55
C GLU A 101 19.09 -21.11 -8.17
N ILE A 102 18.06 -21.03 -7.31
CA ILE A 102 18.21 -20.54 -5.95
C ILE A 102 19.19 -21.40 -5.14
N LYS A 103 19.07 -22.73 -5.23
CA LYS A 103 19.99 -23.66 -4.56
C LYS A 103 21.42 -23.47 -5.03
N PHE A 104 21.63 -23.41 -6.35
CA PHE A 104 22.95 -23.20 -6.94
C PHE A 104 23.59 -21.91 -6.41
N ARG A 105 22.84 -20.79 -6.42
CA ARG A 105 23.34 -19.51 -5.90
C ARG A 105 23.66 -19.57 -4.42
N LEU A 106 22.87 -20.27 -3.62
CA LEU A 106 23.11 -20.45 -2.19
C LEU A 106 24.36 -21.31 -1.93
N ASP A 107 24.57 -22.36 -2.71
CA ASP A 107 25.76 -23.22 -2.62
C ASP A 107 27.02 -22.44 -3.00
N VAL A 108 26.96 -21.63 -4.06
CA VAL A 108 28.05 -20.73 -4.45
C VAL A 108 28.36 -19.74 -3.31
N LEU A 109 27.35 -19.06 -2.76
CA LEU A 109 27.56 -18.12 -1.64
C LEU A 109 28.17 -18.81 -0.42
N ARG A 110 27.77 -20.05 -0.13
CA ARG A 110 28.34 -20.83 0.97
C ARG A 110 29.81 -21.18 0.70
N ALA A 111 30.13 -21.65 -0.50
CA ALA A 111 31.49 -22.01 -0.89
C ALA A 111 32.44 -20.80 -0.91
N THR A 112 31.95 -19.64 -1.32
CA THR A 112 32.74 -18.40 -1.43
C THR A 112 32.70 -17.54 -0.15
N LYS A 113 32.08 -18.02 0.93
CA LYS A 113 31.88 -17.27 2.20
C LYS A 113 31.24 -15.89 2.00
N GLY A 114 30.32 -15.77 1.02
CA GLY A 114 29.64 -14.51 0.72
C GLY A 114 30.42 -13.54 -0.16
N SER A 115 31.48 -13.98 -0.85
CA SER A 115 32.16 -13.17 -1.87
C SER A 115 31.23 -12.92 -3.05
N HIS A 116 31.18 -11.69 -3.58
CA HIS A 116 30.30 -11.34 -4.68
C HIS A 116 30.70 -12.08 -5.97
N VAL A 117 29.79 -12.90 -6.50
CA VAL A 117 29.93 -13.55 -7.82
C VAL A 117 29.04 -12.82 -8.82
N GLN A 118 29.65 -12.32 -9.89
CA GLN A 118 28.96 -11.69 -11.01
C GLN A 118 28.61 -12.80 -12.02
N ILE A 119 27.33 -12.98 -12.31
CA ILE A 119 26.85 -13.98 -13.29
C ILE A 119 26.49 -13.21 -14.56
N HIS A 120 27.08 -13.59 -15.69
CA HIS A 120 26.84 -13.01 -17.02
C HIS A 120 25.62 -13.65 -17.69
#